data_AF-Q9FSW3-F1
#
_entry.id   AF-Q9FSW3-F1
#
_cell.length_a   1.000
_cell.length_b   1.000
_cell.length_c   1.000
_cell.angle_alpha   90.00
_cell.angle_beta   90.00
_cell.angle_gamma   90.00
#
_symmetry.space_group_name_H-M   'P 1'
#
loop_
_entity.id
_entity.type
_entity.pdbx_description
1 polymer ?
#
loop_
_entity_poly.entity_id
_entity_poly.type
_entity_poly.pdbx_seq_one_letter_code
_entity_poly.pdbx_strand_id
1 'polypeptide(L)'
;DDHGEVISEIRKSDLEPYLGLHYPATDIPQASRFLFMKNRVRMICDCQAPPIRVVEGKRLPRELNLCGSTLRAPHGCHAQYMSNMGSIASLVIAVIVNEKDEEEGDSEGQHQQKGKRLWGLVVCHHTSPRFVPLPLRYACEFLMQVFGIQLNKEVELAAQTREKHILRTQTLLCDMLLRDAPTGIVTRKPNI
;
A
#
# COMPACT_ATOMS: atom_id res chain seq x y z
N ASP A 1 5.34 -3.61 -10.86
CA ASP A 1 4.14 -3.97 -11.65
C ASP A 1 2.83 -3.63 -10.92
N ASP A 2 2.91 -3.09 -9.69
CA ASP A 2 1.81 -2.34 -9.06
C ASP A 2 0.56 -3.19 -8.72
N HIS A 3 0.70 -4.52 -8.76
CA HIS A 3 -0.29 -5.49 -8.30
C HIS A 3 -0.28 -5.58 -6.76
N GLY A 4 -1.37 -6.09 -6.17
CA GLY A 4 -1.49 -6.24 -4.73
C GLY A 4 -1.38 -7.70 -4.28
N GLU A 5 -0.94 -7.92 -3.06
CA GLU A 5 -0.94 -9.21 -2.37
C GLU A 5 -1.49 -9.05 -0.96
N VAL A 6 -2.32 -9.99 -0.51
CA VAL A 6 -2.76 -10.04 0.89
C VAL A 6 -1.71 -10.75 1.74
N ILE A 7 -0.86 -9.97 2.41
CA ILE A 7 0.29 -10.49 3.19
C ILE A 7 -0.06 -10.88 4.64
N SER A 8 -1.19 -10.42 5.16
CA SER A 8 -1.64 -10.70 6.52
C SER A 8 -3.15 -10.48 6.62
N GLU A 9 -3.84 -11.34 7.37
CA GLU A 9 -5.29 -11.31 7.50
C GLU A 9 -5.72 -11.77 8.90
N ILE A 10 -6.75 -11.10 9.44
CA ILE A 10 -7.57 -11.62 10.53
C ILE A 10 -9.03 -11.53 10.10
N ARG A 11 -9.76 -12.63 10.22
CA ARG A 11 -11.14 -12.73 9.73
C ARG A 11 -12.03 -13.52 10.67
N LYS A 12 -13.34 -13.40 10.48
CA LYS A 12 -14.32 -14.29 11.09
C LYS A 12 -14.12 -15.71 10.53
N SER A 13 -14.22 -16.72 11.39
CA SER A 13 -13.85 -18.12 11.06
C SER A 13 -14.70 -18.75 9.95
N ASP A 14 -15.92 -18.27 9.77
CA ASP A 14 -16.90 -18.73 8.78
C ASP A 14 -16.73 -18.12 7.39
N LEU A 15 -15.81 -17.17 7.20
CA LEU A 15 -15.53 -16.57 5.88
C LEU A 15 -14.49 -17.39 5.11
N GLU A 16 -14.28 -17.09 3.83
CA GLU A 16 -13.13 -17.62 3.10
C GLU A 16 -11.89 -16.75 3.34
N PRO A 17 -10.68 -17.33 3.42
CA PRO A 17 -9.46 -16.55 3.59
C PRO A 17 -9.02 -15.91 2.27
N TYR A 18 -8.50 -14.68 2.34
CA TYR A 18 -7.84 -14.03 1.21
C TYR A 18 -6.32 -14.00 1.31
N LEU A 19 -5.75 -14.46 2.45
CA LEU A 19 -4.31 -14.52 2.67
C LEU A 19 -3.56 -15.22 1.52
N GLY A 20 -2.53 -14.55 0.99
CA GLY A 20 -1.69 -15.03 -0.11
C GLY A 20 -2.27 -14.86 -1.51
N LEU A 21 -3.49 -14.33 -1.65
CA LEU A 21 -4.06 -14.02 -2.97
C LEU A 21 -3.43 -12.76 -3.55
N HIS A 22 -3.16 -12.80 -4.85
CA HIS A 22 -2.71 -11.65 -5.64
C HIS A 22 -3.86 -11.05 -6.44
N TYR A 23 -3.86 -9.72 -6.54
CA TYR A 23 -4.87 -8.95 -7.25
C TYR A 23 -4.22 -8.05 -8.30
N PRO A 24 -4.80 -7.94 -9.51
CA PRO A 24 -4.22 -7.15 -10.58
C PRO A 24 -4.19 -5.66 -10.22
N ALA A 25 -3.20 -4.95 -10.76
CA ALA A 25 -3.04 -3.51 -10.58
C ALA A 25 -4.28 -2.69 -10.97
N THR A 26 -5.12 -3.21 -11.87
CA THR A 26 -6.34 -2.57 -12.35
C THR A 26 -7.45 -2.49 -11.30
N ASP A 27 -7.43 -3.34 -10.27
CA ASP A 27 -8.46 -3.33 -9.22
C ASP A 27 -8.43 -2.04 -8.39
N ILE A 28 -7.25 -1.42 -8.28
CA ILE A 28 -7.06 -0.10 -7.68
C ILE A 28 -6.36 0.82 -8.71
N PRO A 29 -7.12 1.59 -9.50
CA PRO A 29 -6.56 2.48 -10.51
C PRO A 29 -5.57 3.49 -9.92
N GLN A 30 -4.58 3.92 -10.71
CA GLN A 30 -3.56 4.89 -10.28
C GLN A 30 -4.15 6.16 -9.66
N ALA A 31 -5.24 6.69 -10.23
CA ALA A 31 -5.96 7.85 -9.67
C ALA A 31 -6.48 7.61 -8.24
N SER A 32 -6.94 6.39 -7.94
CA SER A 32 -7.41 6.02 -6.59
C SER A 32 -6.24 5.91 -5.61
N ARG A 33 -5.10 5.34 -6.05
CA ARG A 33 -3.87 5.28 -5.24
C ARG A 33 -3.36 6.67 -4.89
N PHE A 34 -3.34 7.57 -5.88
CA PHE A 34 -2.99 8.97 -5.65
C PHE A 34 -3.97 9.65 -4.67
N LEU A 35 -5.26 9.32 -4.75
CA LEU A 35 -6.23 9.85 -3.81
C LEU A 35 -6.00 9.34 -2.38
N PHE A 36 -5.53 8.10 -2.20
CA PHE A 36 -5.15 7.57 -0.89
C PHE A 36 -3.94 8.27 -0.26
N MET A 37 -3.04 8.83 -1.08
CA MET A 37 -1.95 9.68 -0.59
C MET A 37 -2.47 10.99 0.03
N LYS A 38 -3.58 11.53 -0.50
CA LYS A 38 -4.21 12.76 0.00
C LYS A 38 -5.21 12.49 1.13
N ASN A 39 -6.03 11.46 0.97
CA ASN A 39 -7.08 11.06 1.90
C ASN A 39 -6.79 9.66 2.41
N ARG A 40 -6.17 9.60 3.58
CA ARG A 40 -5.60 8.36 4.12
C ARG A 40 -6.65 7.38 4.61
N VAL A 41 -7.86 7.83 4.91
CA VAL A 41 -8.96 6.96 5.38
C VAL A 41 -10.16 7.12 4.47
N ARG A 42 -10.70 6.00 4.01
CA ARG A 42 -11.94 5.96 3.22
C ARG A 42 -12.90 4.93 3.79
N MET A 43 -14.14 5.35 4.02
CA MET A 43 -15.21 4.47 4.50
C MET A 43 -16.32 4.41 3.46
N ILE A 44 -16.85 3.22 3.24
CA ILE A 44 -18.11 2.96 2.55
C ILE A 44 -18.97 2.19 3.53
N CYS A 45 -20.07 2.80 3.99
CA CYS A 45 -20.97 2.16 4.96
C CYS A 45 -21.78 1.03 4.33
N ASP A 46 -22.16 1.21 3.06
CA ASP A 46 -23.00 0.30 2.29
C ASP A 46 -22.75 0.57 0.81
N CYS A 47 -22.28 -0.44 0.06
CA CYS A 47 -22.05 -0.32 -1.38
C CYS A 47 -23.33 -0.48 -2.22
N GLN A 48 -24.42 -0.97 -1.63
CA GLN A 48 -25.72 -1.15 -2.30
C GLN A 48 -26.66 0.05 -2.10
N ALA A 49 -26.34 0.93 -1.15
CA ALA A 49 -27.12 2.15 -0.92
C ALA A 49 -27.10 3.07 -2.15
N PRO A 50 -28.26 3.60 -2.59
CA PRO A 50 -28.31 4.49 -3.76
C PRO A 50 -27.57 5.80 -3.46
N PRO A 51 -26.69 6.27 -4.37
CA PRO A 51 -25.96 7.52 -4.17
C PRO A 51 -26.91 8.71 -4.21
N ILE A 52 -26.68 9.68 -3.32
CA ILE A 52 -27.48 10.90 -3.25
C ILE A 52 -26.82 11.99 -4.09
N ARG A 53 -27.60 12.59 -5.01
CA ARG A 53 -27.14 13.70 -5.85
C ARG A 53 -26.93 14.95 -5.00
N VAL A 54 -25.76 15.58 -5.15
CA VAL A 54 -25.50 16.91 -4.59
C VAL A 54 -26.18 17.98 -5.44
N VAL A 55 -26.94 18.87 -4.80
CA VAL A 55 -27.59 19.99 -5.48
C VAL A 55 -26.61 21.17 -5.52
N GLU A 56 -26.21 21.55 -6.73
CA GLU A 56 -25.25 22.63 -6.96
C GLU A 56 -25.97 23.94 -7.31
N GLY A 57 -25.41 25.07 -6.88
CA GLY A 57 -25.89 26.39 -7.27
C GLY A 57 -25.52 26.71 -8.73
N LYS A 58 -26.47 27.25 -9.51
CA LYS A 58 -26.27 27.59 -10.94
C LYS A 58 -25.13 28.57 -11.25
N ARG A 59 -24.59 29.24 -10.24
CA ARG A 59 -23.51 30.23 -10.35
C ARG A 59 -22.11 29.63 -10.11
N LEU A 60 -22.01 28.33 -9.81
CA LEU A 60 -20.72 27.67 -9.66
C LEU A 60 -20.01 27.60 -11.02
N PRO A 61 -18.77 28.12 -11.13
CA PRO A 61 -18.03 28.13 -12.38
C PRO A 61 -17.54 26.74 -12.79
N ARG A 62 -17.56 25.77 -11.88
CA ARG A 62 -17.15 24.38 -12.10
C ARG A 62 -17.88 23.46 -11.11
N GLU A 63 -18.04 22.20 -11.49
CA GLU A 63 -18.53 21.12 -10.63
C GLU A 63 -17.73 21.03 -9.32
N LEU A 64 -18.42 20.62 -8.25
CA LEU A 64 -17.79 20.44 -6.94
C LEU A 64 -16.79 19.30 -6.93
N ASN A 65 -15.59 19.57 -6.41
CA ASN A 65 -14.59 18.55 -6.16
C ASN A 65 -14.80 17.90 -4.78
N LEU A 66 -15.32 16.66 -4.78
CA LEU A 66 -15.56 15.90 -3.56
C LEU A 66 -14.41 14.97 -3.16
N CYS A 67 -13.22 15.10 -3.77
CA CYS A 67 -12.09 14.22 -3.50
C CYS A 67 -11.75 14.11 -2.00
N GLY A 68 -11.85 15.20 -1.24
CA GLY A 68 -11.62 15.24 0.21
C GLY A 68 -12.84 14.93 1.09
N SER A 69 -14.01 14.66 0.50
CA SER A 69 -15.22 14.38 1.27
C SER A 69 -15.21 12.97 1.84
N THR A 70 -15.46 12.84 3.14
CA THR A 70 -15.56 11.56 3.83
C THR A 70 -16.83 10.77 3.50
N LEU A 71 -17.79 11.39 2.83
CA LEU A 71 -19.08 10.82 2.41
C LEU A 71 -19.15 10.60 0.89
N ARG A 72 -18.03 10.78 0.17
CA ARG A 72 -18.00 10.61 -1.29
C ARG A 72 -18.40 9.17 -1.66
N ALA A 73 -19.44 9.05 -2.49
CA ALA A 73 -19.93 7.77 -2.98
C ALA A 73 -18.84 6.98 -3.73
N PRO A 74 -18.83 5.64 -3.65
CA PRO A 74 -18.00 4.82 -4.52
C PRO A 74 -18.39 4.98 -5.99
N HIS A 75 -17.41 4.82 -6.87
CA HIS A 75 -17.70 4.65 -8.30
C HIS A 75 -18.44 3.32 -8.52
N GLY A 76 -19.38 3.27 -9.46
CA GLY A 76 -20.26 2.11 -9.68
C GLY A 76 -19.50 0.80 -9.91
N CYS A 77 -18.39 0.84 -10.67
CA CYS A 77 -17.52 -0.34 -10.85
C CYS A 77 -17.00 -0.90 -9.51
N HIS A 78 -16.56 -0.03 -8.59
CA HIS A 78 -16.06 -0.48 -7.29
C HIS A 78 -17.20 -0.92 -6.35
N ALA A 79 -18.38 -0.30 -6.44
CA ALA A 79 -19.56 -0.75 -5.69
C ALA A 79 -19.99 -2.16 -6.13
N GLN A 80 -19.97 -2.45 -7.44
CA GLN A 80 -20.24 -3.78 -7.97
C GLN A 80 -19.15 -4.79 -7.58
N TYR A 81 -17.88 -4.38 -7.64
CA TYR A 81 -16.74 -5.20 -7.19
C TYR A 81 -16.91 -5.63 -5.72
N MET A 82 -17.26 -4.68 -4.84
CA MET A 82 -17.57 -4.96 -3.44
C MET A 82 -18.73 -5.94 -3.27
N SER A 83 -19.82 -5.75 -4.02
CA SER A 83 -20.98 -6.64 -4.00
C SER A 83 -20.61 -8.06 -4.42
N ASN A 84 -19.83 -8.21 -5.51
CA ASN A 84 -19.38 -9.50 -6.01
C ASN A 84 -18.48 -10.23 -5.00
N MET A 85 -17.71 -9.49 -4.21
CA MET A 85 -16.83 -10.04 -3.17
C MET A 85 -17.56 -10.30 -1.83
N GLY A 86 -18.86 -10.00 -1.73
CA GLY A 86 -19.63 -10.11 -0.49
C GLY A 86 -19.27 -9.08 0.59
N SER A 87 -18.53 -8.02 0.24
CA SER A 87 -18.12 -6.96 1.16
C SER A 87 -19.09 -5.78 1.07
N ILE A 88 -20.16 -5.79 1.86
CA ILE A 88 -21.18 -4.72 1.87
C ILE A 88 -20.62 -3.38 2.37
N ALA A 89 -19.82 -3.40 3.43
CA ALA A 89 -19.15 -2.21 3.97
C ALA A 89 -17.64 -2.37 3.91
N SER A 90 -16.92 -1.25 3.79
CA SER A 90 -15.47 -1.24 3.77
C SER A 90 -14.88 -0.02 4.49
N LEU A 91 -13.78 -0.24 5.20
CA LEU A 91 -12.90 0.80 5.71
C LEU A 91 -11.49 0.54 5.17
N VAL A 92 -10.94 1.50 4.43
CA VAL A 92 -9.60 1.42 3.85
C VAL A 92 -8.73 2.50 4.46
N ILE A 93 -7.53 2.12 4.87
CA ILE A 93 -6.54 3.04 5.44
C ILE A 93 -5.22 2.89 4.69
N ALA A 94 -4.65 4.01 4.25
CA ALA A 94 -3.40 4.06 3.52
C ALA A 94 -2.20 3.86 4.45
N VAL A 95 -1.29 2.98 4.04
CA VAL A 95 0.05 2.84 4.64
C VAL A 95 1.03 3.60 3.77
N ILE A 96 1.57 4.69 4.31
CA ILE A 96 2.51 5.56 3.60
C ILE A 96 3.88 5.41 4.23
N VAL A 97 4.87 5.19 3.39
CA VAL A 97 6.28 5.05 3.75
C VAL A 97 7.07 6.19 3.14
N ASN A 98 8.21 6.51 3.76
CA ASN A 98 9.10 7.51 3.20
C ASN A 98 9.94 6.83 2.13
N GLU A 99 10.07 7.48 0.99
CA GLU A 99 11.00 7.05 -0.05
C GLU A 99 12.25 7.93 0.12
N LYS A 100 13.43 7.32 0.19
CA LYS A 100 14.66 8.11 0.13
C LYS A 100 14.75 8.61 -1.30
N ASP A 101 15.00 9.91 -1.48
CA ASP A 101 15.28 10.48 -2.79
C ASP A 101 16.45 9.67 -3.39
N GLU A 102 16.15 8.78 -4.34
CA GLU A 102 17.19 8.25 -5.20
C GLU A 102 17.71 9.46 -5.98
N GLU A 103 18.97 9.83 -5.69
CA GLU A 103 19.67 10.88 -6.39
C GLU A 103 19.56 10.64 -7.91
N GLU A 104 19.08 11.67 -8.62
CA GLU A 104 19.30 11.92 -10.05
C GLU A 104 18.90 10.81 -11.03
N GLY A 105 17.58 10.71 -11.29
CA GLY A 105 17.03 10.13 -12.51
C GLY A 105 15.99 11.07 -13.12
N ASP A 106 16.31 11.60 -14.30
CA ASP A 106 15.62 12.65 -15.04
C ASP A 106 14.18 12.29 -15.46
N SER A 107 13.25 12.22 -14.50
CA SER A 107 11.82 12.02 -14.75
C SER A 107 11.07 13.34 -14.60
N GLU A 108 11.13 14.15 -15.65
CA GLU A 108 10.18 15.23 -15.87
C GLU A 108 8.76 14.65 -15.94
N GLY A 109 7.98 14.84 -14.88
CA GLY A 109 6.53 14.71 -14.95
C GLY A 109 5.90 13.73 -13.96
N GLN A 110 5.91 14.09 -12.68
CA GLN A 110 4.72 14.05 -11.82
C GLN A 110 5.05 14.64 -10.45
N HIS A 111 4.27 15.62 -9.99
CA HIS A 111 4.31 16.15 -8.63
C HIS A 111 3.82 15.08 -7.62
N GLN A 112 4.54 13.99 -7.46
CA GLN A 112 4.49 13.22 -6.22
C GLN A 112 5.19 14.05 -5.16
N GLN A 113 4.64 14.07 -3.94
CA GLN A 113 5.32 14.65 -2.79
C GLN A 113 6.67 13.93 -2.65
N LYS A 114 7.74 14.54 -3.17
CA LYS A 114 9.11 14.00 -3.15
C LYS A 114 9.40 13.48 -1.74
N GLY A 115 9.58 12.17 -1.64
CA GLY A 115 9.87 11.48 -0.39
C GLY A 115 8.75 10.66 0.27
N LYS A 116 7.54 10.53 -0.30
CA LYS A 116 6.50 9.63 0.23
C LYS A 116 5.84 8.78 -0.85
N ARG A 117 5.69 7.49 -0.57
CA ARG A 117 4.98 6.53 -1.43
C ARG A 117 3.89 5.76 -0.68
N LEU A 118 2.86 5.34 -1.41
CA LEU A 118 1.86 4.40 -0.92
C LEU A 118 2.49 3.01 -0.89
N TRP A 119 2.78 2.48 0.29
CA TRP A 119 3.32 1.13 0.42
C TRP A 119 2.25 0.06 0.24
N GLY A 120 1.07 0.32 0.79
CA GLY A 120 -0.05 -0.62 0.77
C GLY A 120 -1.27 -0.05 1.47
N LEU A 121 -2.27 -0.91 1.68
CA LEU A 121 -3.53 -0.55 2.32
C LEU A 121 -3.84 -1.54 3.44
N VAL A 122 -4.38 -1.04 4.55
CA VAL A 122 -5.13 -1.86 5.49
C VAL A 122 -6.59 -1.77 5.10
N VAL A 123 -7.18 -2.90 4.73
CA VAL A 123 -8.56 -2.99 4.23
C VAL A 123 -9.38 -3.83 5.21
N CYS A 124 -10.47 -3.25 5.69
CA CYS A 124 -11.46 -3.93 6.52
C CYS A 124 -12.73 -4.14 5.71
N HIS A 125 -13.28 -5.34 5.74
CA HIS A 125 -14.56 -5.69 5.11
C HIS A 125 -15.61 -6.01 6.17
N HIS A 126 -16.87 -5.76 5.85
CA HIS A 126 -18.00 -6.22 6.64
C HIS A 126 -19.09 -6.75 5.72
N THR A 127 -19.70 -7.88 6.10
CA THR A 127 -20.77 -8.54 5.32
C THR A 127 -22.14 -7.87 5.46
N SER A 128 -22.24 -6.82 6.27
CA SER A 128 -23.44 -6.01 6.47
C SER A 128 -23.07 -4.53 6.51
N PRO A 129 -24.03 -3.61 6.33
CA PRO A 129 -23.77 -2.19 6.46
C PRO A 129 -23.13 -1.87 7.81
N ARG A 130 -22.10 -1.03 7.79
CA ARG A 130 -21.36 -0.67 9.01
C ARG A 130 -20.83 0.75 8.93
N PHE A 131 -21.26 1.58 9.88
CA PHE A 131 -20.75 2.92 10.08
C PHE A 131 -19.64 2.92 11.14
N VAL A 132 -18.54 3.63 10.86
CA VAL A 132 -17.42 3.83 11.78
C VAL A 132 -17.33 5.32 12.15
N PRO A 133 -17.53 5.68 13.44
CA PRO A 133 -17.49 7.07 13.88
C PRO A 133 -16.16 7.77 13.55
N LEU A 134 -16.23 9.07 13.27
CA LEU A 134 -15.06 9.87 12.92
C LEU A 134 -13.91 9.77 13.94
N PRO A 135 -14.12 9.83 15.27
CA PRO A 135 -13.02 9.73 16.23
C PRO A 135 -12.24 8.41 16.10
N LEU A 136 -12.94 7.31 15.85
CA LEU A 136 -12.30 6.00 15.67
C LEU A 136 -11.51 5.96 14.35
N ARG A 137 -12.03 6.56 13.28
CA ARG A 137 -11.30 6.67 12.00
C ARG A 137 -10.00 7.47 12.15
N TYR A 138 -10.02 8.57 12.92
CA TYR A 138 -8.82 9.35 13.22
C TYR A 138 -7.82 8.56 14.08
N ALA A 139 -8.29 7.80 15.07
CA ALA A 139 -7.42 6.93 15.87
C ALA A 139 -6.74 5.85 15.00
N CYS A 140 -7.49 5.23 14.08
CA CYS A 140 -6.94 4.28 13.12
C CYS A 140 -5.93 4.95 12.16
N GLU A 141 -6.21 6.18 11.69
CA GLU A 141 -5.26 6.93 10.87
C GLU A 141 -3.95 7.17 11.62
N PHE A 142 -4.02 7.62 12.87
CA PHE A 142 -2.85 7.84 13.71
C PHE A 142 -2.06 6.55 13.93
N LEU A 143 -2.74 5.44 14.21
CA LEU A 143 -2.11 4.13 14.33
C LEU A 143 -1.36 3.74 13.05
N MET A 144 -1.95 4.01 11.88
CA MET A 144 -1.30 3.72 10.59
C MET A 144 -0.11 4.62 10.28
N GLN A 145 -0.08 5.84 10.81
CA GLN A 145 1.11 6.70 10.72
C GLN A 145 2.27 6.11 11.54
N VAL A 146 2.01 5.67 12.77
CA VAL A 146 3.01 5.01 13.61
C VAL A 146 3.48 3.69 12.97
N PHE A 147 2.54 2.91 12.43
CA PHE A 147 2.85 1.69 11.69
C PHE A 147 3.78 1.97 10.49
N GLY A 148 3.48 2.99 9.68
CA GLY A 148 4.33 3.38 8.55
C GLY A 148 5.76 3.77 8.97
N ILE A 149 5.93 4.43 10.12
CA ILE A 149 7.25 4.75 10.67
C ILE A 149 8.01 3.49 11.07
N GLN A 150 7.37 2.55 11.77
CA GLN A 150 8.02 1.30 12.14
C GLN A 150 8.37 0.47 10.89
N LEU A 151 7.47 0.41 9.92
CA LEU A 151 7.68 -0.29 8.66
C LEU A 151 8.88 0.29 7.89
N ASN A 152 9.00 1.61 7.80
CA ASN A 152 10.17 2.28 7.22
C ASN A 152 11.47 1.80 7.87
N LYS A 153 11.49 1.76 9.21
CA LYS A 153 12.66 1.33 9.97
C LYS A 153 13.02 -0.14 9.68
N GLU A 154 12.05 -1.04 9.65
CA GLU A 154 12.29 -2.45 9.33
C GLU A 154 12.82 -2.63 7.90
N VAL A 155 12.26 -1.91 6.93
CA VAL A 155 12.73 -1.93 5.54
C VAL A 155 14.17 -1.42 5.43
N GLU A 156 14.51 -0.34 6.13
CA GLU A 156 15.87 0.20 6.15
C GLU A 156 16.86 -0.77 6.81
N LEU A 157 16.50 -1.39 7.94
CA LEU A 157 17.33 -2.39 8.61
C LEU A 157 17.56 -3.63 7.72
N ALA A 158 16.53 -4.07 7.00
CA ALA A 158 16.63 -5.17 6.05
C ALA A 158 17.57 -4.81 4.88
N ALA A 159 17.49 -3.59 4.36
CA ALA A 159 18.38 -3.10 3.31
C ALA A 159 19.85 -3.05 3.78
N GLN A 160 20.11 -2.50 4.97
CA GLN A 160 21.46 -2.47 5.58
C GLN A 160 22.01 -3.88 5.81
N THR A 161 21.17 -4.81 6.26
CA THR A 161 21.57 -6.21 6.47
C THR A 161 21.93 -6.88 5.14
N ARG A 162 21.15 -6.62 4.09
CA ARG A 162 21.42 -7.10 2.73
C ARG A 162 22.72 -6.53 2.17
N GLU A 163 22.96 -5.23 2.32
CA GLU A 163 24.18 -4.56 1.88
C GLU A 163 25.41 -5.13 2.59
N LYS A 164 25.35 -5.29 3.91
CA LYS A 164 26.40 -5.94 4.71
C LYS A 164 26.68 -7.37 4.25
N HIS A 165 25.63 -8.12 3.91
CA HIS A 165 25.78 -9.48 3.37
C HIS A 165 26.46 -9.47 2.00
N ILE A 166 26.08 -8.56 1.11
CA ILE A 166 26.70 -8.38 -0.20
C ILE A 166 28.18 -8.05 -0.05
N LEU A 167 28.54 -7.07 0.79
CA LEU A 167 29.94 -6.67 1.03
C LEU A 167 30.78 -7.85 1.55
N ARG A 168 30.25 -8.61 2.53
CA ARG A 168 30.92 -9.82 3.03
C ARG A 168 31.15 -10.86 1.94
N THR A 169 30.15 -11.07 1.09
CA THR A 169 30.23 -12.01 -0.03
C THR A 169 31.25 -11.53 -1.07
N GLN A 170 31.29 -10.23 -1.38
CA GLN A 170 32.28 -9.64 -2.28
C GLN A 170 33.70 -9.79 -1.73
N THR A 171 33.93 -9.48 -0.45
CA THR A 171 35.25 -9.68 0.19
C THR A 171 35.68 -11.14 0.12
N LEU A 172 34.75 -12.06 0.39
CA LEU A 172 34.99 -13.50 0.27
C LEU A 172 35.38 -13.91 -1.15
N LEU A 173 34.66 -13.43 -2.16
CA LEU A 173 34.96 -13.74 -3.56
C LEU A 173 36.31 -13.16 -3.99
N CYS A 174 36.66 -11.94 -3.54
CA CYS A 174 37.97 -11.36 -3.79
C CYS A 174 39.11 -12.19 -3.19
N ASP A 175 38.96 -12.68 -1.95
CA ASP A 175 39.93 -13.61 -1.33
C ASP A 175 40.07 -14.91 -2.14
N MET A 176 38.97 -15.46 -2.63
CA MET A 176 38.97 -16.67 -3.46
C MET A 176 39.67 -16.48 -4.80
N LEU A 177 39.49 -15.33 -5.45
CA LEU A 177 40.13 -15.00 -6.73
C LEU A 177 41.65 -14.86 -6.63
N LEU A 178 42.17 -14.49 -5.45
CA LEU A 178 43.61 -14.38 -5.19
C LEU A 178 44.28 -15.73 -4.88
N ARG A 179 43.55 -16.85 -4.91
CA ARG A 179 44.12 -18.18 -4.64
C ARG A 179 44.92 -18.69 -5.84
N ASP A 180 46.11 -19.23 -5.57
CA ASP A 180 47.07 -19.67 -6.59
C ASP A 180 46.55 -20.77 -7.55
N ALA A 181 45.56 -21.56 -7.13
CA ALA A 181 45.02 -22.67 -7.91
C ALA A 181 43.48 -22.70 -7.88
N PRO A 182 42.81 -23.00 -9.02
CA PRO A 182 41.34 -23.07 -9.09
C PRO A 182 40.72 -24.08 -8.12
N THR A 183 41.41 -25.19 -7.83
CA THR A 183 40.99 -26.18 -6.82
C THR A 183 40.87 -25.57 -5.42
N GLY A 184 41.64 -24.51 -5.14
CA GLY A 184 41.62 -23.77 -3.89
C GLY A 184 40.26 -23.17 -3.54
N ILE A 185 39.35 -22.96 -4.50
CA ILE A 185 37.99 -22.47 -4.26
C ILE A 185 37.15 -23.53 -3.51
N VAL A 186 37.39 -24.82 -3.77
CA VAL A 186 36.64 -25.93 -3.17
C VAL A 186 37.40 -26.56 -1.99
N THR A 187 38.74 -26.57 -2.04
CA THR A 187 39.57 -27.28 -1.06
C THR A 187 40.00 -26.44 0.14
N ARG A 188 39.96 -25.10 0.07
CA ARG A 188 40.33 -24.19 1.17
C ARG A 188 39.10 -23.51 1.76
N LYS A 189 39.11 -23.26 3.08
CA LYS A 189 38.03 -22.54 3.76
C LYS A 189 38.31 -21.03 3.79
N PRO A 190 37.28 -20.19 3.63
CA PRO A 190 35.90 -20.51 3.19
C PRO A 190 35.84 -21.01 1.73
N ASN A 191 34.91 -21.93 1.46
CA ASN A 191 34.62 -22.53 0.15
C ASN A 191 33.26 -22.07 -0.39
N ILE A 192 32.97 -22.40 -1.65
CA ILE A 192 31.66 -22.15 -2.30
C ILE A 192 30.54 -22.98 -1.65
#